data_AF-A0A3D2GVE5-F1
#
_entry.id   AF-A0A3D2GVE5-F1
#
_cell.length_a   1.000
_cell.length_b   1.000
_cell.length_c   1.000
_cell.angle_alpha   90.00
_cell.angle_beta   90.00
_cell.angle_gamma   90.00
#
_symmetry.space_group_name_H-M   'P 1'
#
loop_
_entity.id
_entity.type
_entity.pdbx_description
1 polymer ?
#
loop_
_entity_poly.entity_id
_entity_poly.type
_entity_poly.pdbx_seq_one_letter_code
_entity_poly.pdbx_strand_id
1 'polypeptide(L)'
;MLTHEMTIAGLKRALPICRVNDNLYIGAFVIFGDCELTMACATELLKKAPEYDYLITAESKGIPLAYEMARQHGDKKWLLARKGAKLYMQNVVGVEVKSITTAAVQKLYLDGADAALMKGKRVLIVDDVISTGESLHALEALVNQAGGEIVGRMAILAEGDAQERTDLIYLEKLPVFNAKGEIIG
;
A
#
# COMPACT_ATOMS: atom_id res chain seq x y z
N MET A 1 -4.73 15.19 21.88
CA MET A 1 -5.00 14.13 20.88
C MET A 1 -4.30 12.89 21.40
N LEU A 2 -5.00 11.76 21.49
CA LEU A 2 -4.40 10.50 21.91
C LEU A 2 -3.49 10.00 20.79
N THR A 3 -2.33 9.44 21.14
CA THR A 3 -1.34 8.95 20.17
C THR A 3 -0.83 7.56 20.56
N HIS A 4 -0.48 6.75 19.56
CA HIS A 4 0.24 5.50 19.72
C HIS A 4 1.70 5.70 19.30
N GLU A 5 2.64 5.51 20.22
CA GLU A 5 4.06 5.53 19.89
C GLU A 5 4.51 4.16 19.37
N MET A 6 5.23 4.15 18.25
CA MET A 6 5.84 2.96 17.70
C MET A 6 7.17 3.26 17.03
N THR A 7 8.00 2.23 16.86
CA THR A 7 9.26 2.31 16.11
C THR A 7 9.05 1.65 14.75
N ILE A 8 9.33 2.35 13.67
CA ILE A 8 9.16 1.89 12.29
C ILE A 8 10.49 2.10 11.58
N ALA A 9 11.09 1.02 11.05
CA ALA A 9 12.41 1.08 10.42
C ALA A 9 13.48 1.78 11.29
N GLY A 10 13.44 1.54 12.62
CA GLY A 10 14.35 2.16 13.59
C GLY A 10 14.01 3.59 14.01
N LEU A 11 12.96 4.20 13.46
CA LEU A 11 12.54 5.58 13.74
C LEU A 11 11.27 5.61 14.60
N LYS A 12 11.30 6.39 15.68
CA LYS A 12 10.12 6.56 16.54
C LYS A 12 9.13 7.54 15.92
N ARG A 13 7.84 7.19 15.92
CA ARG A 13 6.73 8.04 15.49
C ARG A 13 5.55 7.91 16.45
N ALA A 14 4.82 9.00 16.63
CA ALA A 14 3.58 9.04 17.40
C ALA A 14 2.41 9.17 16.43
N LEU A 15 1.62 8.11 16.26
CA LEU A 15 0.49 8.08 15.35
C LEU A 15 -0.76 8.59 16.06
N PRO A 16 -1.47 9.60 15.55
CA PRO A 16 -2.76 10.02 16.09
C PRO A 16 -3.76 8.87 16.10
N ILE A 17 -4.41 8.62 17.24
CA ILE A 17 -5.50 7.65 17.31
C ILE A 17 -6.79 8.32 16.82
N CYS A 18 -7.36 7.78 15.75
CA CYS A 18 -8.51 8.33 15.03
C CYS A 18 -9.70 7.38 15.10
N ARG A 19 -10.89 7.93 15.33
CA ARG A 19 -12.15 7.18 15.35
C ARG A 19 -12.53 6.72 13.95
N VAL A 20 -12.78 5.42 13.77
CA VAL A 20 -13.40 4.86 12.56
C VAL A 20 -14.91 4.70 12.78
N ASN A 21 -15.28 4.08 13.90
CA ASN A 21 -16.67 3.96 14.35
C ASN A 21 -16.72 3.96 15.90
N ASP A 22 -17.86 3.61 16.50
CA ASP A 22 -18.03 3.63 17.96
C ASP A 22 -17.06 2.70 18.71
N ASN A 23 -16.68 1.59 18.09
CA ASN A 23 -15.92 0.51 18.71
C ASN A 23 -14.50 0.35 18.15
N LEU A 24 -14.19 1.02 17.03
CA LEU A 24 -12.93 0.87 16.30
C LEU A 24 -12.24 2.20 16.09
N TYR A 25 -10.98 2.25 16.52
CA TYR A 25 -10.06 3.36 16.35
C TYR A 25 -8.75 2.83 15.73
N ILE A 26 -8.08 3.66 14.94
CA ILE A 26 -6.84 3.28 14.24
C ILE A 26 -5.73 4.30 14.50
N GLY A 27 -4.47 3.84 14.44
CA GLY A 27 -3.32 4.74 14.40
C GLY A 27 -3.16 5.33 13.01
N ALA A 28 -3.38 6.63 12.86
CA ALA A 28 -3.31 7.30 11.57
C ALA A 28 -1.87 7.40 11.07
N PHE A 29 -1.44 6.42 10.28
CA PHE A 29 -0.18 6.45 9.56
C PHE A 29 -0.29 7.31 8.30
N VAL A 30 0.52 8.37 8.23
CA VAL A 30 0.62 9.29 7.10
C VAL A 30 2.09 9.51 6.78
N ILE A 31 2.55 8.97 5.65
CA ILE A 31 3.95 9.07 5.22
C ILE A 31 4.26 10.41 4.51
N PHE A 32 3.23 11.16 4.11
CA PHE A 32 3.43 12.42 3.39
C PHE A 32 4.20 13.45 4.22
N GLY A 33 5.29 13.96 3.65
CA GLY A 33 6.15 14.95 4.29
C GLY A 33 7.23 14.36 5.19
N ASP A 34 7.19 13.06 5.49
CA ASP A 34 8.19 12.38 6.31
C ASP A 34 9.24 11.69 5.45
N CYS A 35 10.16 12.49 4.89
CA CYS A 35 11.21 11.99 4.02
C CYS A 35 12.14 11.00 4.74
N GLU A 36 12.47 11.24 6.01
CA GLU A 36 13.34 10.38 6.80
C GLU A 36 12.75 8.97 6.95
N LEU A 37 11.48 8.91 7.34
CA LEU A 37 10.77 7.64 7.47
C LEU A 37 10.61 6.94 6.11
N THR A 38 10.28 7.69 5.06
CA THR A 38 10.13 7.14 3.71
C THR A 38 11.42 6.45 3.25
N MET A 39 12.58 7.10 3.43
CA MET A 39 13.89 6.55 3.06
C MET A 39 14.20 5.29 3.85
N ALA A 40 14.01 5.32 5.18
CA ALA A 40 14.29 4.19 6.06
C ALA A 40 13.40 2.98 5.74
N CYS A 41 12.10 3.21 5.57
CA CYS A 41 11.15 2.16 5.21
C CYS A 41 11.46 1.53 3.86
N ALA A 42 11.78 2.34 2.84
CA ALA A 42 12.18 1.83 1.53
C ALA A 42 13.43 0.97 1.60
N THR A 43 14.46 1.38 2.36
CA THR A 43 15.68 0.60 2.58
C THR A 43 15.39 -0.75 3.24
N GLU A 44 14.61 -0.77 4.31
CA GLU A 44 14.29 -2.01 5.02
C GLU A 44 13.38 -2.95 4.21
N LEU A 45 12.46 -2.41 3.43
CA LEU A 45 11.60 -3.19 2.53
C LEU A 45 12.42 -3.81 1.39
N LEU A 46 13.31 -3.04 0.74
CA LEU A 46 14.13 -3.56 -0.36
C LEU A 46 15.01 -4.75 0.05
N LYS A 47 15.49 -4.82 1.31
CA LYS A 47 16.23 -6.00 1.82
C LYS A 47 15.40 -7.28 1.82
N LYS A 48 14.07 -7.17 1.83
CA LYS A 48 13.11 -8.27 1.88
C LYS A 48 12.38 -8.48 0.55
N ALA A 49 12.56 -7.57 -0.42
CA ALA A 49 11.82 -7.60 -1.68
C ALA A 49 12.24 -8.82 -2.51
N PRO A 50 11.28 -9.54 -3.12
CA PRO A 50 11.61 -10.55 -4.14
C PRO A 50 12.11 -9.85 -5.40
N GLU A 51 12.74 -10.60 -6.30
CA GLU A 51 13.10 -10.09 -7.62
C GLU A 51 11.85 -9.67 -8.41
N TYR A 52 11.84 -8.45 -8.95
CA TYR A 52 10.73 -7.88 -9.71
C TYR A 52 11.21 -7.11 -10.95
N ASP A 53 10.30 -6.88 -11.91
CA ASP A 53 10.57 -6.07 -13.11
C ASP A 53 9.93 -4.67 -12.99
N TYR A 54 8.75 -4.58 -12.36
CA TYR A 54 8.08 -3.32 -12.06
C TYR A 54 7.45 -3.35 -10.66
N LEU A 55 7.45 -2.21 -9.99
CA LEU A 55 6.66 -2.02 -8.77
C LEU A 55 5.43 -1.14 -9.04
N ILE A 56 4.36 -1.39 -8.31
CA ILE A 56 3.10 -0.65 -8.42
C ILE A 56 2.54 -0.32 -7.04
N THR A 57 1.93 0.87 -6.92
CA THR A 57 1.12 1.29 -5.77
C THR A 57 -0.19 1.93 -6.25
N ALA A 58 -1.16 2.07 -5.36
CA ALA A 58 -2.32 2.93 -5.57
C ALA A 58 -2.05 4.36 -5.06
N GLU A 59 -2.74 5.34 -5.64
CA GLU A 59 -2.74 6.70 -5.09
C GLU A 59 -3.49 6.77 -3.74
N SER A 60 -3.09 7.61 -2.78
CA SER A 60 -1.97 8.57 -2.87
C SER A 60 -0.85 8.24 -1.88
N LYS A 61 -1.16 7.62 -0.74
CA LYS A 61 -0.21 7.50 0.38
C LYS A 61 0.96 6.55 0.09
N GLY A 62 0.78 5.54 -0.76
CA GLY A 62 1.88 4.68 -1.20
C GLY A 62 2.83 5.34 -2.22
N ILE A 63 2.50 6.51 -2.79
CA ILE A 63 3.33 7.19 -3.81
C ILE A 63 4.76 7.49 -3.31
N PRO A 64 4.98 8.12 -2.13
CA PRO A 64 6.32 8.42 -1.66
C PRO A 64 7.15 7.16 -1.47
N LEU A 65 6.54 6.09 -0.93
CA LEU A 65 7.21 4.81 -0.72
C LEU A 65 7.60 4.16 -2.05
N ALA A 66 6.67 4.04 -2.98
CA ALA A 66 6.91 3.43 -4.28
C ALA A 66 8.03 4.17 -5.05
N TYR A 67 7.97 5.51 -5.07
CA TYR A 67 9.02 6.33 -5.66
C TYR A 67 10.38 6.09 -4.98
N GLU A 68 10.42 6.08 -3.66
CA GLU A 68 11.69 5.96 -2.92
C GLU A 68 12.29 4.56 -3.04
N MET A 69 11.47 3.50 -3.01
CA MET A 69 11.92 2.13 -3.32
C MET A 69 12.49 2.04 -4.75
N ALA A 70 11.77 2.58 -5.74
CA ALA A 70 12.22 2.63 -7.14
C ALA A 70 13.60 3.30 -7.24
N ARG A 71 13.73 4.48 -6.60
CA ARG A 71 14.94 5.30 -6.63
C ARG A 71 16.13 4.60 -5.99
N GLN A 72 15.94 3.97 -4.83
CA GLN A 72 17.01 3.25 -4.12
C GLN A 72 17.43 1.96 -4.84
N HIS A 73 16.48 1.23 -5.43
CA HIS A 73 16.77 0.02 -6.22
C HIS A 73 17.45 0.34 -7.56
N GLY A 74 17.27 1.55 -8.08
CA GLY A 74 17.81 1.97 -9.39
C GLY A 74 16.84 1.77 -10.54
N ASP A 75 15.56 1.56 -10.25
CA ASP A 75 14.50 1.38 -11.23
C ASP A 75 14.34 2.63 -12.09
N LYS A 76 14.17 2.42 -13.40
CA LYS A 76 13.90 3.51 -14.33
C LYS A 76 12.43 3.91 -14.36
N LYS A 77 11.54 3.04 -13.87
CA LYS A 77 10.11 3.24 -13.90
C LYS A 77 9.41 2.43 -12.81
N TRP A 78 8.39 3.06 -12.22
CA TRP A 78 7.39 2.44 -11.36
C TRP A 78 6.00 2.83 -11.85
N LEU A 79 4.99 2.07 -11.45
CA LEU A 79 3.62 2.19 -11.98
C LEU A 79 2.67 2.72 -10.89
N LEU A 80 1.68 3.50 -11.30
CA LEU A 80 0.73 4.12 -10.38
C LEU A 80 -0.72 3.84 -10.79
N ALA A 81 -1.42 3.07 -9.96
CA ALA A 81 -2.87 2.90 -10.08
C ALA A 81 -3.60 4.14 -9.54
N ARG A 82 -4.58 4.64 -10.29
CA ARG A 82 -5.36 5.86 -10.00
C ARG A 82 -6.78 5.51 -9.58
N LYS A 83 -7.38 6.25 -8.66
CA LYS A 83 -8.79 6.09 -8.26
C LYS A 83 -9.77 6.64 -9.30
N GLY A 84 -9.26 7.40 -10.27
CA GLY A 84 -10.00 7.89 -11.42
C GLY A 84 -9.08 8.07 -12.63
N ALA A 85 -9.60 7.80 -13.82
CA ALA A 85 -8.89 8.11 -15.06
C ALA A 85 -8.56 9.61 -15.14
N LYS A 86 -7.40 9.94 -15.69
CA LYS A 86 -6.95 11.32 -15.90
C LYS A 86 -6.97 11.65 -17.39
N LEU A 87 -7.14 12.92 -17.70
CA LEU A 87 -7.31 13.41 -19.08
C LEU A 87 -6.17 13.00 -20.03
N TYR A 88 -4.95 12.85 -19.51
CA TYR A 88 -3.79 12.44 -20.30
C TYR A 88 -3.68 10.92 -20.50
N MET A 89 -4.46 10.12 -19.78
CA MET A 89 -4.38 8.67 -19.89
C MET A 89 -5.06 8.20 -21.18
N GLN A 90 -4.41 7.27 -21.88
CA GLN A 90 -4.89 6.70 -23.14
C GLN A 90 -5.07 5.19 -22.98
N ASN A 91 -6.05 4.61 -23.69
CA ASN A 91 -6.32 3.16 -23.67
C ASN A 91 -6.41 2.58 -22.24
N VAL A 92 -7.14 3.28 -21.36
CA VAL A 92 -7.19 3.00 -19.93
C VAL A 92 -7.63 1.57 -19.65
N VAL A 93 -6.87 0.87 -18.81
CA VAL A 93 -7.27 -0.40 -18.19
C VAL A 93 -7.79 -0.09 -16.79
N GLY A 94 -8.92 -0.68 -16.41
CA GLY A 94 -9.48 -0.43 -15.09
C GLY A 94 -10.28 -1.61 -14.56
N VAL A 95 -10.29 -1.70 -13.23
CA VAL A 95 -11.06 -2.67 -12.45
C VAL A 95 -12.10 -1.96 -11.61
N GLU A 96 -13.20 -2.67 -11.38
CA GLU A 96 -14.21 -2.32 -10.41
C GLU A 96 -14.35 -3.49 -9.43
N VAL A 97 -13.92 -3.28 -8.20
CA VAL A 97 -13.96 -4.29 -7.14
C VAL A 97 -14.97 -3.86 -6.09
N LYS A 98 -15.99 -4.69 -5.88
CA LYS A 98 -16.98 -4.46 -4.83
C LYS A 98 -16.46 -5.06 -3.53
N SER A 99 -16.36 -4.23 -2.50
CA SER A 99 -16.04 -4.70 -1.14
C SER A 99 -17.09 -5.74 -0.70
N ILE A 100 -16.63 -6.80 -0.03
CA ILE A 100 -17.51 -7.82 0.54
C ILE A 100 -18.20 -7.27 1.79
N THR A 101 -17.50 -6.41 2.54
CA THR A 101 -17.93 -5.94 3.87
C THR A 101 -18.62 -4.57 3.84
N THR A 102 -18.44 -3.81 2.77
CA THR A 102 -19.02 -2.46 2.60
C THR A 102 -19.74 -2.34 1.25
N ALA A 103 -20.71 -1.42 1.16
CA ALA A 103 -21.36 -1.10 -0.11
C ALA A 103 -20.44 -0.31 -1.08
N ALA A 104 -19.20 0.00 -0.67
CA ALA A 104 -18.30 0.83 -1.44
C ALA A 104 -17.68 0.04 -2.60
N VAL A 105 -17.76 0.63 -3.78
CA VAL A 105 -17.12 0.15 -4.98
C VAL A 105 -15.77 0.82 -5.11
N GLN A 106 -14.70 0.03 -5.12
CA GLN A 106 -13.36 0.54 -5.41
C GLN A 106 -13.08 0.46 -6.90
N LYS A 107 -12.59 1.57 -7.45
CA LYS A 107 -12.20 1.67 -8.85
C LYS A 107 -10.73 2.03 -8.93
N LEU A 108 -9.99 1.28 -9.73
CA LEU A 108 -8.60 1.58 -10.04
C LEU A 108 -8.39 1.58 -11.55
N TYR A 109 -7.54 2.49 -12.01
CA TYR A 109 -7.25 2.74 -13.41
C TYR A 109 -5.74 2.83 -13.62
N LEU A 110 -5.29 2.30 -14.75
CA LEU A 110 -3.91 2.34 -15.23
C LEU A 110 -3.88 2.88 -16.65
N ASP A 111 -2.85 3.66 -16.99
CA ASP A 111 -2.66 4.10 -18.37
C ASP A 111 -2.34 2.88 -19.25
N GLY A 112 -2.81 2.88 -20.49
CA GLY A 112 -2.62 1.74 -21.39
C GLY A 112 -1.15 1.44 -21.69
N ALA A 113 -0.28 2.46 -21.75
CA ALA A 113 1.16 2.24 -21.94
C ALA A 113 1.79 1.60 -20.69
N ASP A 114 1.35 2.00 -19.50
CA ASP A 114 1.80 1.40 -18.24
C ASP A 114 1.29 -0.04 -18.10
N ALA A 115 0.03 -0.30 -18.46
CA ALA A 115 -0.53 -1.65 -18.48
C ALA A 115 0.23 -2.58 -19.45
N ALA A 116 0.61 -2.07 -20.63
CA ALA A 116 1.37 -2.84 -21.61
C ALA A 116 2.74 -3.28 -21.10
N LEU A 117 3.37 -2.49 -20.22
CA LEU A 117 4.66 -2.86 -19.60
C LEU A 117 4.54 -4.04 -18.65
N MET A 118 3.38 -4.27 -18.05
CA MET A 118 3.18 -5.33 -17.05
C MET A 118 3.04 -6.72 -17.68
N LYS A 119 2.70 -6.82 -18.96
CA LYS A 119 2.36 -8.09 -19.60
C LYS A 119 3.53 -9.09 -19.54
N GLY A 120 3.34 -10.20 -18.83
CA GLY A 120 4.34 -11.24 -18.61
C GLY A 120 5.53 -10.80 -17.76
N LYS A 121 5.36 -9.75 -16.94
CA LYS A 121 6.39 -9.21 -16.06
C LYS A 121 6.06 -9.47 -14.60
N ARG A 122 7.12 -9.60 -13.80
CA ARG A 122 7.06 -9.74 -12.35
C ARG A 122 6.73 -8.39 -11.73
N VAL A 123 5.58 -8.29 -11.09
CA VAL A 123 5.05 -7.07 -10.50
C VAL A 123 5.07 -7.17 -8.98
N LEU A 124 5.77 -6.23 -8.34
CA LEU A 124 5.76 -6.05 -6.90
C LEU A 124 4.69 -5.02 -6.50
N ILE A 125 3.76 -5.39 -5.63
CA ILE A 125 2.78 -4.45 -5.08
C ILE A 125 3.33 -3.87 -3.77
N VAL A 126 3.33 -2.55 -3.64
CA VAL A 126 3.76 -1.84 -2.44
C VAL A 126 2.66 -0.85 -1.99
N ASP A 127 2.44 -0.73 -0.69
CA ASP A 127 1.55 0.30 -0.11
C ASP A 127 2.06 0.76 1.27
N ASP A 128 1.44 1.80 1.83
CA ASP A 128 1.83 2.30 3.16
C ASP A 128 1.30 1.40 4.28
N VAL A 129 -0.01 1.11 4.28
CA VAL A 129 -0.67 0.26 5.27
C VAL A 129 -1.61 -0.71 4.57
N ILE A 130 -1.52 -1.99 4.89
CA ILE A 130 -2.50 -2.99 4.47
C ILE A 130 -3.30 -3.44 5.70
N SER A 131 -4.63 -3.29 5.63
CA SER A 131 -5.59 -3.65 6.69
C SER A 131 -6.44 -4.86 6.25
N THR A 132 -7.75 -4.72 6.06
CA THR A 132 -8.62 -5.80 5.52
C THR A 132 -8.20 -6.37 4.15
N GLY A 133 -7.33 -5.67 3.42
CA GLY A 133 -6.81 -6.11 2.12
C GLY A 133 -7.70 -5.78 0.93
N GLU A 134 -8.81 -5.05 1.11
CA GLU A 134 -9.71 -4.69 0.00
C GLU A 134 -9.02 -3.83 -1.07
N SER A 135 -8.28 -2.80 -0.65
CA SER A 135 -7.47 -1.97 -1.56
C SER A 135 -6.38 -2.77 -2.27
N LEU A 136 -5.77 -3.73 -1.55
CA LEU A 136 -4.79 -4.63 -2.12
C LEU A 136 -5.44 -5.50 -3.20
N HIS A 137 -6.62 -6.05 -2.92
CA HIS A 137 -7.34 -6.89 -3.89
C HIS A 137 -7.68 -6.15 -5.18
N ALA A 138 -8.04 -4.87 -5.10
CA ALA A 138 -8.24 -4.02 -6.28
C ALA A 138 -6.94 -3.84 -7.08
N LEU A 139 -5.80 -3.64 -6.42
CA LEU A 139 -4.50 -3.59 -7.09
C LEU A 139 -4.16 -4.93 -7.76
N GLU A 140 -4.35 -6.05 -7.06
CA GLU A 140 -4.10 -7.38 -7.61
C GLU A 140 -4.95 -7.65 -8.85
N ALA A 141 -6.24 -7.31 -8.80
CA ALA A 141 -7.14 -7.44 -9.94
C ALA A 141 -6.64 -6.62 -11.14
N LEU A 142 -6.17 -5.39 -10.90
CA LEU A 142 -5.64 -4.52 -11.96
C LEU A 142 -4.35 -5.09 -12.57
N VAL A 143 -3.43 -5.58 -11.73
CA VAL A 143 -2.18 -6.24 -12.20
C VAL A 143 -2.50 -7.45 -13.06
N ASN A 144 -3.39 -8.32 -12.58
CA ASN A 144 -3.80 -9.53 -13.30
C ASN A 144 -4.49 -9.19 -14.63
N GLN A 145 -5.35 -8.16 -14.66
CA GLN A 145 -6.00 -7.70 -15.89
C GLN A 145 -4.99 -7.11 -16.89
N ALA A 146 -3.92 -6.47 -16.42
CA ALA A 146 -2.82 -6.01 -17.26
C ALA A 146 -1.87 -7.15 -17.70
N GLY A 147 -2.09 -8.38 -17.20
CA GLY A 147 -1.30 -9.56 -17.52
C GLY A 147 0.04 -9.64 -16.78
N GLY A 148 0.18 -8.96 -15.64
CA GLY A 148 1.35 -9.05 -14.77
C GLY A 148 1.31 -10.24 -13.82
N GLU A 149 2.49 -10.70 -13.41
CA GLU A 149 2.68 -11.78 -12.45
C GLU A 149 3.03 -11.19 -11.08
N ILE A 150 2.12 -11.29 -10.10
CA ILE A 150 2.36 -10.73 -8.77
C ILE A 150 3.38 -11.58 -8.02
N VAL A 151 4.58 -11.04 -7.82
CA VAL A 151 5.69 -11.73 -7.14
C VAL A 151 5.79 -11.40 -5.65
N GLY A 152 5.14 -10.33 -5.20
CA GLY A 152 5.16 -9.94 -3.80
C GLY A 152 4.14 -8.86 -3.47
N ARG A 153 3.79 -8.79 -2.19
CA ARG A 153 2.93 -7.77 -1.58
C ARG A 153 3.69 -7.21 -0.40
N MET A 154 3.88 -5.91 -0.38
CA MET A 154 4.69 -5.24 0.63
C MET A 154 3.94 -4.06 1.23
N ALA A 155 4.07 -3.89 2.54
CA ALA A 155 3.60 -2.69 3.23
C ALA A 155 4.60 -2.22 4.29
N ILE A 156 4.52 -0.95 4.68
CA ILE A 156 5.23 -0.52 5.89
C ILE A 156 4.57 -1.19 7.09
N LEU A 157 3.24 -1.08 7.18
CA LEU A 157 2.47 -1.59 8.30
C LEU A 157 1.40 -2.59 7.87
N ALA A 158 1.25 -3.67 8.63
CA ALA A 158 0.09 -4.55 8.58
C ALA A 158 -0.86 -4.21 9.74
N GLU A 159 -2.09 -3.83 9.43
CA GLU A 159 -3.11 -3.41 10.42
C GLU A 159 -4.19 -4.49 10.59
N GLY A 160 -4.58 -4.76 11.84
CA GLY A 160 -5.62 -5.75 12.15
C GLY A 160 -5.35 -7.13 11.51
N ASP A 161 -6.34 -7.67 10.79
CA ASP A 161 -6.28 -9.02 10.20
C ASP A 161 -5.11 -9.24 9.22
N ALA A 162 -4.56 -8.17 8.62
CA ALA A 162 -3.39 -8.30 7.74
C ALA A 162 -2.14 -8.80 8.46
N GLN A 163 -2.05 -8.62 9.78
CA GLN A 163 -0.89 -9.05 10.56
C GLN A 163 -0.66 -10.57 10.50
N GLU A 164 -1.72 -11.33 10.25
CA GLU A 164 -1.71 -12.81 10.22
C GLU A 164 -1.61 -13.36 8.80
N ARG A 165 -1.50 -12.50 7.78
CA ARG A 165 -1.33 -12.91 6.38
C ARG A 165 0.09 -13.39 6.11
N THR A 166 0.21 -14.62 5.63
CA THR A 166 1.50 -15.21 5.24
C THR A 166 1.99 -14.79 3.85
N ASP A 167 1.13 -14.19 3.04
CA ASP A 167 1.44 -13.71 1.69
C ASP A 167 1.89 -12.23 1.66
N LEU A 168 1.97 -11.58 2.83
CA LEU A 168 2.33 -10.18 2.98
C LEU A 168 3.71 -10.03 3.64
N ILE A 169 4.59 -9.24 3.03
CA ILE A 169 5.86 -8.82 3.63
C ILE A 169 5.66 -7.42 4.21
N TYR A 170 5.94 -7.23 5.49
CA TYR A 170 5.80 -5.92 6.13
C TYR A 170 6.90 -5.65 7.16
N LEU A 171 7.03 -4.39 7.60
CA LEU A 171 8.02 -4.02 8.61
C LEU A 171 7.47 -4.19 10.02
N GLU A 172 6.29 -3.63 10.31
CA GLU A 172 5.72 -3.62 11.66
C GLU A 172 4.23 -3.92 11.70
N LYS A 173 3.76 -4.44 12.84
CA LYS A 173 2.34 -4.63 13.14
C LYS A 173 1.74 -3.31 13.66
N LEU A 174 0.63 -2.87 13.08
CA LEU A 174 -0.16 -1.73 13.56
C LEU A 174 -1.42 -2.25 14.26
N PRO A 175 -1.54 -2.12 15.59
CA PRO A 175 -2.75 -2.53 16.29
C PRO A 175 -3.93 -1.61 15.99
N VAL A 176 -5.12 -2.11 16.28
CA VAL A 176 -6.36 -1.35 16.36
C VAL A 176 -6.72 -1.07 17.82
N PHE A 177 -7.48 0.01 18.04
CA PHE A 177 -7.73 0.57 19.37
C PHE A 177 -9.22 0.71 19.66
N ASN A 178 -9.57 0.77 20.94
CA ASN A 178 -10.87 1.26 21.39
C ASN A 178 -10.86 2.78 21.64
N ALA A 179 -11.99 3.34 22.08
CA ALA A 179 -12.14 4.77 22.36
C ALA A 179 -11.21 5.33 23.46
N LYS A 180 -10.65 4.45 24.31
CA LYS A 180 -9.68 4.83 25.36
C LYS A 180 -8.23 4.76 24.88
N GLY A 181 -7.98 4.24 23.67
CA GLY A 181 -6.62 3.98 23.19
C GLY A 181 -6.03 2.65 23.59
N GLU A 182 -6.84 1.76 24.16
CA GLU A 182 -6.39 0.42 24.53
C GLU A 182 -6.38 -0.45 23.27
N ILE A 183 -5.34 -1.26 23.11
CA ILE A 183 -5.20 -2.20 21.99
C ILE A 183 -6.28 -3.28 22.10
N ILE A 184 -6.99 -3.54 21.00
CA ILE A 184 -8.04 -4.57 20.93
C ILE A 184 -7.83 -5.61 19.82
N GLY A 185 -6.73 -5.50 19.07
CA GLY A 185 -6.34 -6.38 17.97
C GLY A 185 -5.13 -5.84 17.24
#